data_AF-A0A1N7A6Y2-F1
#
_entry.id   AF-A0A1N7A6Y2-F1
#
_cell.length_a   1.000
_cell.length_b   1.000
_cell.length_c   1.000
_cell.angle_alpha   90.00
_cell.angle_beta   90.00
_cell.angle_gamma   90.00
#
_symmetry.space_group_name_H-M   'P 1'
#
loop_
_entity.id
_entity.type
_entity.pdbx_description
1 polymer ?
#
loop_
_entity_poly.entity_id
_entity_poly.type
_entity_poly.pdbx_seq_one_letter_code
_entity_poly.pdbx_strand_id
1 'polypeptide(L)'
;MSAPTRRRLLAAASIGALAGCIEGMEPSSGSSDDPESDDPGSDGAPTSSSPPGDTEPDSCPTYGDNVDRVVCYDDVDDAETVLEPDDRCVEDGGSIAFTLENGSDERLQTNFYNWRIDKYVDDEWYRVAPMEHNDPLMSIEPGESHTWTVTVDQSGDDDGELPVGSGGTEELTLSAVGAGTYAFRARGWFDGDSHEESFAFASTFDFEGDRLELTPSDAISDTEWEDDVLVAHSTRGDPDDDNHRLGAFDLERVSESEVGTGDGGDERPESVITEQLFRQPRLRDVIALSIENDADDVRLEEYDATRPIFGAQSDGRYEFQGEYYRISTRELEE
;
A
#
# COMPACT_ATOMS: atom_id res chain seq x y z
N MET A 1 28.71 -6.62 -55.25
CA MET A 1 29.95 -7.02 -54.57
C MET A 1 29.68 -7.03 -53.07
N SER A 2 30.28 -7.99 -52.39
CA SER A 2 29.83 -8.65 -51.15
C SER A 2 29.68 -7.79 -49.89
N ALA A 3 28.75 -8.23 -49.03
CA ALA A 3 28.66 -7.89 -47.61
C ALA A 3 29.87 -8.42 -46.80
N PRO A 4 29.98 -8.07 -45.50
CA PRO A 4 29.51 -9.05 -44.52
C PRO A 4 28.71 -8.49 -43.33
N THR A 5 27.83 -9.39 -42.90
CA THR A 5 26.95 -9.48 -41.74
C THR A 5 27.70 -9.53 -40.40
N ARG A 6 27.10 -8.96 -39.34
CA ARG A 6 27.08 -9.59 -37.99
C ARG A 6 25.72 -9.41 -37.34
N ARG A 7 25.03 -10.54 -37.15
CA ARG A 7 23.84 -10.72 -36.30
C ARG A 7 24.28 -10.72 -34.83
N ARG A 8 23.49 -10.10 -33.96
CA ARG A 8 23.34 -10.54 -32.57
C ARG A 8 21.84 -10.66 -32.30
N LEU A 9 21.40 -11.92 -32.20
CA LEU A 9 20.14 -12.32 -31.60
C LEU A 9 20.41 -12.43 -30.10
N LEU A 10 19.61 -11.73 -29.29
CA LEU A 10 19.35 -12.11 -27.91
C LEU A 10 17.84 -12.30 -27.82
N ALA A 11 17.44 -13.56 -27.83
CA ALA A 11 16.15 -14.00 -27.38
C ALA A 11 16.27 -14.25 -25.88
N ALA A 12 15.43 -13.60 -25.09
CA ALA A 12 15.11 -14.04 -23.75
C ALA A 12 13.62 -14.32 -23.75
N ALA A 13 13.28 -15.60 -23.62
CA ALA A 13 11.94 -16.07 -23.34
C ALA A 13 11.76 -15.98 -21.82
N SER A 14 10.74 -15.26 -21.36
CA SER A 14 10.24 -15.35 -20.00
C SER A 14 8.95 -16.14 -20.06
N ILE A 15 8.99 -17.31 -19.45
CA ILE A 15 7.87 -18.24 -19.27
C ILE A 15 7.05 -17.69 -18.10
N GLY A 16 5.77 -17.42 -18.32
CA GLY A 16 4.83 -17.14 -17.23
C GLY A 16 4.72 -18.37 -16.34
N ALA A 17 4.92 -18.16 -15.04
CA ALA A 17 4.63 -19.15 -14.01
C ALA A 17 3.43 -18.62 -13.21
N LEU A 18 2.25 -19.18 -13.49
CA LEU A 18 1.12 -19.08 -12.58
C LEU A 18 1.44 -20.05 -11.42
N ALA A 19 1.77 -19.51 -10.26
CA ALA A 19 1.73 -20.29 -9.02
C ALA A 19 0.26 -20.35 -8.61
N GLY A 20 -0.35 -21.53 -8.75
CA GLY A 20 -1.71 -21.77 -8.28
C GLY A 20 -1.67 -22.35 -6.88
N CYS A 21 -2.48 -21.81 -5.98
CA CYS A 21 -2.76 -22.34 -4.66
C CYS A 21 -3.25 -23.80 -4.77
N ILE A 22 -2.57 -24.71 -4.06
CA ILE A 22 -2.97 -26.12 -4.00
C ILE A 22 -4.18 -26.20 -3.06
N GLU A 23 -5.36 -26.35 -3.66
CA GLU A 23 -6.63 -26.62 -2.97
C GLU A 23 -6.61 -28.05 -2.38
N GLY A 24 -6.43 -28.14 -1.06
CA GLY A 24 -6.42 -29.41 -0.33
C GLY A 24 -7.82 -29.88 0.06
N MET A 25 -8.53 -30.54 -0.86
CA MET A 25 -9.81 -31.20 -0.55
C MET A 25 -9.61 -32.55 0.19
N GLU A 26 -10.42 -32.73 1.22
CA GLU A 26 -10.49 -33.79 2.25
C GLU A 26 -10.81 -35.24 1.74
N PRO A 27 -11.22 -36.19 2.62
CA PRO A 27 -10.41 -37.17 3.34
C PRO A 27 -10.62 -38.61 2.82
N SER A 28 -9.74 -39.55 3.17
CA SER A 28 -10.08 -40.98 3.05
C SER A 28 -9.48 -41.85 4.14
N SER A 29 -10.32 -42.77 4.58
CA SER A 29 -10.25 -43.63 5.75
C SER A 29 -9.49 -44.93 5.49
N GLY A 30 -8.81 -45.45 6.53
CA GLY A 30 -8.30 -46.83 6.53
C GLY A 30 -7.34 -47.14 7.68
N SER A 31 -7.80 -47.94 8.64
CA SER A 31 -7.04 -48.40 9.82
C SER A 31 -6.04 -49.54 9.56
N SER A 32 -5.01 -49.57 10.41
CA SER A 32 -4.29 -50.72 11.02
C SER A 32 -3.31 -51.56 10.17
N ASP A 33 -2.00 -51.50 10.49
CA ASP A 33 -1.25 -52.51 11.27
C ASP A 33 0.29 -52.25 11.21
N ASP A 34 0.94 -52.32 12.38
CA ASP A 34 2.40 -52.29 12.67
C ASP A 34 2.97 -53.74 12.78
N PRO A 35 4.29 -54.06 12.99
CA PRO A 35 5.53 -53.24 13.03
C PRO A 35 6.82 -53.93 12.42
N GLU A 36 7.98 -53.29 12.64
CA GLU A 36 9.38 -53.81 12.85
C GLU A 36 10.48 -53.72 11.75
N SER A 37 11.51 -52.86 12.03
CA SER A 37 12.96 -53.16 12.20
C SER A 37 14.00 -52.28 11.45
N ASP A 38 14.69 -51.42 12.24
CA ASP A 38 16.13 -51.05 12.36
C ASP A 38 17.10 -50.70 11.18
N ASP A 39 17.50 -49.40 11.16
CA ASP A 39 18.87 -48.78 11.21
C ASP A 39 19.89 -48.86 10.01
N PRO A 40 20.95 -48.03 9.93
CA PRO A 40 21.04 -46.59 9.59
C PRO A 40 21.97 -46.28 8.36
N GLY A 41 21.96 -45.06 7.83
CA GLY A 41 22.97 -44.63 6.82
C GLY A 41 22.86 -43.18 6.34
N SER A 42 23.90 -42.39 6.65
CA SER A 42 24.04 -40.94 6.47
C SER A 42 24.28 -40.45 5.03
N ASP A 43 23.92 -39.18 4.83
CA ASP A 43 24.48 -38.13 3.96
C ASP A 43 24.25 -38.15 2.44
N GLY A 44 23.33 -37.29 2.01
CA GLY A 44 23.21 -36.80 0.64
C GLY A 44 22.36 -35.52 0.59
N ALA A 45 22.99 -34.37 0.81
CA ALA A 45 22.37 -33.06 0.71
C ALA A 45 21.80 -32.79 -0.70
N PRO A 46 20.55 -32.35 -0.85
CA PRO A 46 20.11 -31.68 -2.06
C PRO A 46 20.37 -30.17 -1.91
N THR A 47 21.19 -29.64 -2.81
CA THR A 47 21.30 -28.20 -3.05
C THR A 47 20.00 -27.75 -3.73
N SER A 48 19.00 -27.37 -2.94
CA SER A 48 17.82 -26.66 -3.45
C SER A 48 18.18 -25.19 -3.61
N SER A 49 18.24 -24.75 -4.85
CA SER A 49 18.19 -23.33 -5.20
C SER A 49 16.75 -22.86 -5.02
N SER A 50 16.47 -22.17 -3.91
CA SER A 50 15.20 -21.49 -3.69
C SER A 50 15.09 -20.22 -4.55
N PRO A 51 13.90 -19.86 -5.06
CA PRO A 51 13.63 -18.55 -5.64
C PRO A 51 13.73 -17.45 -4.55
N PRO A 52 13.95 -16.17 -4.91
CA PRO A 52 13.81 -15.07 -3.97
C PRO A 52 12.31 -14.77 -3.76
N GLY A 53 11.83 -14.81 -2.52
CA GLY A 53 10.47 -14.34 -2.17
C GLY A 53 9.76 -15.04 -1.02
N ASP A 54 10.26 -16.16 -0.47
CA ASP A 54 9.64 -16.86 0.66
C ASP A 54 10.11 -16.30 2.02
N THR A 55 9.78 -15.05 2.31
CA THR A 55 9.81 -14.57 3.69
C THR A 55 8.40 -14.07 4.01
N GLU A 56 7.57 -14.94 4.57
CA GLU A 56 6.45 -14.46 5.39
C GLU A 56 7.03 -13.42 6.36
N PRO A 57 6.43 -12.23 6.52
CA PRO A 57 7.00 -11.22 7.38
C PRO A 57 7.13 -11.81 8.80
N ASP A 58 8.36 -12.02 9.25
CA ASP A 58 8.72 -12.51 10.60
C ASP A 58 8.20 -11.60 11.74
N SER A 59 7.50 -10.52 11.41
CA SER A 59 6.98 -9.56 12.37
C SER A 59 5.62 -9.01 11.96
N CYS A 60 4.64 -9.21 12.85
CA CYS A 60 3.51 -8.34 13.06
C CYS A 60 3.74 -6.89 12.60
N PRO A 61 2.82 -6.27 11.84
CA PRO A 61 2.90 -4.84 11.56
C PRO A 61 2.91 -4.03 12.87
N THR A 62 3.86 -3.11 13.00
CA THR A 62 3.84 -2.12 14.10
C THR A 62 2.69 -1.13 13.88
N TYR A 63 2.01 -0.68 14.94
CA TYR A 63 0.84 0.24 14.81
C TYR A 63 1.24 1.72 14.95
N GLY A 64 2.52 2.01 15.21
CA GLY A 64 3.02 3.33 15.60
C GLY A 64 2.94 3.53 17.12
N ASP A 65 3.29 4.74 17.60
CA ASP A 65 3.57 5.01 19.02
C ASP A 65 2.33 5.07 19.95
N ASN A 66 1.12 4.93 19.43
CA ASN A 66 -0.14 5.13 20.18
C ASN A 66 -0.90 3.82 20.48
N VAL A 67 -0.23 2.67 20.41
CA VAL A 67 -0.78 1.35 20.72
C VAL A 67 0.22 0.61 21.59
N ASP A 68 -0.25 0.11 22.73
CA ASP A 68 0.60 -0.59 23.70
C ASP A 68 0.89 -2.02 23.28
N ARG A 69 -0.03 -2.62 22.52
CA ARG A 69 0.08 -4.01 22.08
C ARG A 69 -0.59 -4.27 20.75
N VAL A 70 0.10 -5.03 19.89
CA VAL A 70 -0.47 -5.61 18.67
C VAL A 70 -0.72 -7.11 18.92
N VAL A 71 -1.92 -7.58 18.60
CA VAL A 71 -2.33 -8.98 18.60
C VAL A 71 -2.43 -9.40 17.14
N CYS A 72 -1.47 -10.18 16.66
CA CYS A 72 -1.52 -10.74 15.32
C CYS A 72 -2.10 -12.14 15.37
N TYR A 73 -3.13 -12.38 14.57
CA TYR A 73 -3.76 -13.69 14.49
C TYR A 73 -2.73 -14.81 14.21
N ASP A 74 -1.73 -14.52 13.37
CA ASP A 74 -0.69 -15.47 12.96
C ASP A 74 0.26 -15.89 14.09
N ASP A 75 0.36 -15.08 15.16
CA ASP A 75 1.34 -15.25 16.25
C ASP A 75 0.70 -15.62 17.60
N VAL A 76 -0.63 -15.78 17.66
CA VAL A 76 -1.34 -16.03 18.92
C VAL A 76 -2.20 -17.28 18.86
N ASP A 77 -1.93 -18.22 19.78
CA ASP A 77 -2.73 -19.46 19.90
C ASP A 77 -3.96 -19.29 20.83
N ASP A 78 -3.91 -18.38 21.80
CA ASP A 78 -4.88 -18.31 22.93
C ASP A 78 -5.33 -16.86 23.25
N ALA A 79 -5.37 -15.95 22.27
CA ALA A 79 -5.89 -14.61 22.51
C ALA A 79 -7.43 -14.60 22.60
N GLU A 80 -7.99 -13.98 23.63
CA GLU A 80 -9.45 -13.89 23.83
C GLU A 80 -10.14 -12.97 22.81
N THR A 81 -9.40 -12.05 22.18
CA THR A 81 -9.92 -11.17 21.13
C THR A 81 -8.96 -11.21 19.96
N VAL A 82 -9.48 -11.58 18.79
CA VAL A 82 -8.70 -11.83 17.58
C VAL A 82 -9.39 -11.24 16.36
N LEU A 83 -8.60 -10.89 15.35
CA LEU A 83 -9.07 -10.43 14.06
C LEU A 83 -8.83 -11.55 13.04
N GLU A 84 -9.81 -12.40 12.82
CA GLU A 84 -9.70 -13.58 11.97
C GLU A 84 -10.04 -13.25 10.52
N PRO A 85 -9.17 -13.55 9.55
CA PRO A 85 -9.51 -13.50 8.13
C PRO A 85 -10.17 -14.82 7.70
N ASP A 86 -11.14 -14.77 6.79
CA ASP A 86 -11.74 -15.98 6.22
C ASP A 86 -10.85 -16.66 5.16
N ASP A 87 -10.03 -15.86 4.48
CA ASP A 87 -9.04 -16.28 3.50
C ASP A 87 -7.71 -15.52 3.66
N ARG A 88 -6.62 -16.14 3.18
CA ARG A 88 -5.27 -15.54 3.21
C ARG A 88 -4.77 -15.05 1.87
N CYS A 89 -5.50 -15.33 0.81
CA CYS A 89 -5.16 -14.96 -0.55
C CYS A 89 -6.38 -14.37 -1.22
N VAL A 90 -6.18 -13.35 -2.05
CA VAL A 90 -7.24 -12.77 -2.89
C VAL A 90 -6.68 -12.38 -4.24
N GLU A 91 -7.44 -12.65 -5.29
CA GLU A 91 -7.13 -12.23 -6.66
C GLU A 91 -7.88 -10.92 -6.99
N ASP A 92 -7.55 -10.31 -8.12
CA ASP A 92 -8.23 -9.09 -8.60
C ASP A 92 -9.75 -9.31 -8.74
N GLY A 93 -10.54 -8.37 -8.20
CA GLY A 93 -12.00 -8.44 -8.11
C GLY A 93 -12.53 -9.42 -7.05
N GLY A 94 -11.65 -10.11 -6.32
CA GLY A 94 -12.00 -10.98 -5.19
C GLY A 94 -12.25 -10.20 -3.90
N SER A 95 -12.69 -10.91 -2.86
CA SER A 95 -12.95 -10.32 -1.54
C SER A 95 -12.49 -11.21 -0.40
N ILE A 96 -12.02 -10.60 0.70
CA ILE A 96 -11.68 -11.26 1.96
C ILE A 96 -12.51 -10.62 3.08
N ALA A 97 -13.07 -11.43 3.97
CA ALA A 97 -13.72 -10.97 5.20
C ALA A 97 -12.78 -11.05 6.40
N PHE A 98 -12.75 -9.99 7.20
CA PHE A 98 -12.01 -9.91 8.46
C PHE A 98 -12.99 -9.74 9.61
N THR A 99 -13.00 -10.68 10.55
CA THR A 99 -13.91 -10.69 11.69
C THR A 99 -13.15 -10.42 12.99
N LEU A 100 -13.43 -9.29 13.63
CA LEU A 100 -12.96 -9.00 14.99
C LEU A 100 -13.94 -9.63 15.98
N GLU A 101 -13.54 -10.72 16.60
CA GLU A 101 -14.32 -11.40 17.64
C GLU A 101 -13.84 -10.97 19.03
N ASN A 102 -14.77 -10.49 19.87
CA ASN A 102 -14.50 -10.22 21.27
C ASN A 102 -14.92 -11.40 22.14
N GLY A 103 -14.04 -12.39 22.30
CA GLY A 103 -14.23 -13.52 23.21
C GLY A 103 -13.92 -13.23 24.68
N SER A 104 -13.56 -11.99 25.04
CA SER A 104 -13.32 -11.60 26.44
C SER A 104 -14.64 -11.35 27.20
N ASP A 105 -14.55 -11.24 28.53
CA ASP A 105 -15.69 -10.86 29.39
C ASP A 105 -15.93 -9.32 29.44
N GLU A 106 -15.11 -8.53 28.74
CA GLU A 106 -15.13 -7.06 28.78
C GLU A 106 -15.53 -6.48 27.43
N ARG A 107 -16.26 -5.37 27.44
CA ARG A 107 -16.67 -4.70 26.20
C ARG A 107 -15.46 -4.02 25.56
N LEU A 108 -15.26 -4.27 24.27
CA LEU A 108 -14.25 -3.60 23.47
C LEU A 108 -14.84 -2.30 22.90
N GLN A 109 -14.27 -1.16 23.27
CA GLN A 109 -14.52 0.13 22.65
C GLN A 109 -13.65 0.27 21.39
N THR A 110 -14.25 0.64 20.27
CA THR A 110 -13.55 0.72 18.98
C THR A 110 -14.20 1.76 18.06
N ASN A 111 -13.65 1.92 16.86
CA ASN A 111 -14.23 2.72 15.80
C ASN A 111 -14.13 1.92 14.49
N PHE A 112 -15.26 1.43 13.99
CA PHE A 112 -15.29 0.62 12.77
C PHE A 112 -14.93 1.36 11.48
N TYR A 113 -14.76 2.69 11.51
CA TYR A 113 -14.17 3.44 10.40
C TYR A 113 -12.63 3.48 10.46
N ASN A 114 -12.05 3.19 11.62
CA ASN A 114 -10.60 3.19 11.86
C ASN A 114 -10.00 1.79 11.69
N TRP A 115 -10.50 1.05 10.70
CA TRP A 115 -9.76 -0.07 10.15
C TRP A 115 -8.54 0.48 9.38
N ARG A 116 -7.55 -0.36 9.10
CA ARG A 116 -6.33 0.02 8.39
C ARG A 116 -5.83 -1.14 7.56
N ILE A 117 -5.41 -0.85 6.33
CA ILE A 117 -4.69 -1.75 5.44
C ILE A 117 -3.30 -1.19 5.22
N ASP A 118 -2.29 -1.99 5.56
CA ASP A 118 -0.89 -1.72 5.32
C ASP A 118 -0.33 -2.68 4.26
N LYS A 119 0.65 -2.24 3.47
CA LYS A 119 1.42 -3.09 2.55
C LYS A 119 2.84 -3.27 3.07
N TYR A 120 3.37 -4.49 2.97
CA TYR A 120 4.75 -4.78 3.31
C TYR A 120 5.67 -4.62 2.09
N VAL A 121 6.66 -3.74 2.18
CA VAL A 121 7.64 -3.45 1.13
C VAL A 121 8.99 -3.20 1.78
N ASP A 122 10.04 -3.87 1.30
CA ASP A 122 11.44 -3.66 1.75
C ASP A 122 11.62 -3.65 3.29
N ASP A 123 11.06 -4.66 3.96
CA ASP A 123 11.08 -4.83 5.41
C ASP A 123 10.27 -3.81 6.23
N GLU A 124 9.46 -2.97 5.57
CA GLU A 124 8.65 -1.92 6.20
C GLU A 124 7.16 -2.00 5.84
N TRP A 125 6.30 -1.51 6.74
CA TRP A 125 4.85 -1.48 6.54
C TRP A 125 4.37 -0.06 6.20
N TYR A 126 3.76 0.09 5.02
CA TYR A 126 3.25 1.36 4.51
C TYR A 126 1.74 1.39 4.57
N ARG A 127 1.17 2.47 5.14
CA ARG A 127 -0.28 2.64 5.17
C ARG A 127 -0.82 2.90 3.78
N VAL A 128 -1.74 2.04 3.35
CA VAL A 128 -2.45 2.16 2.07
C VAL A 128 -3.84 2.76 2.27
N ALA A 129 -4.62 2.27 3.25
CA ALA A 129 -5.98 2.76 3.45
C ALA A 129 -6.49 2.58 4.88
N PRO A 130 -7.51 3.33 5.33
CA PRO A 130 -7.92 4.61 4.78
C PRO A 130 -6.91 5.69 5.19
N MET A 131 -6.84 6.77 4.41
CA MET A 131 -6.00 7.93 4.76
C MET A 131 -6.67 8.82 5.82
N GLU A 132 -8.00 8.88 5.80
CA GLU A 132 -8.83 9.63 6.73
C GLU A 132 -10.06 8.80 7.12
N HIS A 133 -10.57 9.00 8.33
CA HIS A 133 -11.77 8.32 8.81
C HIS A 133 -12.59 9.21 9.73
N ASN A 134 -13.86 8.87 9.90
CA ASN A 134 -14.70 9.48 10.92
C ASN A 134 -14.34 8.88 12.29
N ASP A 135 -14.51 9.65 13.38
CA ASP A 135 -14.19 9.21 14.74
C ASP A 135 -15.42 9.01 15.68
N PRO A 136 -16.45 8.25 15.30
CA PRO A 136 -17.48 7.85 16.25
C PRO A 136 -16.98 6.72 17.16
N LEU A 137 -17.36 6.80 18.44
CA LEU A 137 -17.17 5.70 19.37
C LEU A 137 -18.22 4.61 19.12
N MET A 138 -17.75 3.39 18.93
CA MET A 138 -18.54 2.16 18.76
C MET A 138 -18.02 1.08 19.71
N SER A 139 -18.66 -0.08 19.74
CA SER A 139 -18.25 -1.16 20.63
C SER A 139 -18.62 -2.54 20.12
N ILE A 140 -17.89 -3.54 20.59
CA ILE A 140 -18.22 -4.97 20.45
C ILE A 140 -18.43 -5.52 21.86
N GLU A 141 -19.64 -5.99 22.16
CA GLU A 141 -19.96 -6.57 23.46
C GLU A 141 -19.25 -7.93 23.67
N PRO A 142 -19.14 -8.43 24.91
CA PRO A 142 -18.63 -9.76 25.19
C PRO A 142 -19.36 -10.85 24.39
N GLY A 143 -18.60 -11.66 23.65
CA GLY A 143 -19.09 -12.73 22.78
C GLY A 143 -19.70 -12.28 21.45
N GLU A 144 -19.66 -10.98 21.14
CA GLU A 144 -20.06 -10.46 19.82
C GLU A 144 -18.84 -10.27 18.91
N SER A 145 -19.11 -10.04 17.62
CA SER A 145 -18.10 -9.79 16.61
C SER A 145 -18.55 -8.73 15.61
N HIS A 146 -17.58 -8.18 14.88
CA HIS A 146 -17.82 -7.27 13.78
C HIS A 146 -16.98 -7.70 12.57
N THR A 147 -17.57 -7.65 11.37
CA THR A 147 -16.91 -8.12 10.13
C THR A 147 -16.78 -7.00 9.11
N TRP A 148 -15.61 -6.88 8.50
CA TRP A 148 -15.38 -6.09 7.30
C TRP A 148 -15.12 -7.00 6.12
N THR A 149 -15.78 -6.76 4.99
CA THR A 149 -15.50 -7.41 3.72
C THR A 149 -14.70 -6.45 2.85
N VAL A 150 -13.48 -6.81 2.49
CA VAL A 150 -12.61 -6.01 1.60
C VAL A 150 -12.65 -6.63 0.21
N THR A 151 -13.22 -5.92 -0.75
CA THR A 151 -13.08 -6.24 -2.18
C THR A 151 -11.80 -5.60 -2.70
N VAL A 152 -10.93 -6.38 -3.33
CA VAL A 152 -9.69 -5.88 -3.92
C VAL A 152 -9.93 -5.59 -5.40
N ASP A 153 -9.50 -4.41 -5.82
CA ASP A 153 -9.59 -3.95 -7.19
C ASP A 153 -8.22 -3.40 -7.60
N GLN A 154 -7.55 -4.09 -8.51
CA GLN A 154 -6.24 -3.65 -8.98
C GLN A 154 -6.34 -2.35 -9.75
N SER A 155 -7.47 -2.08 -10.39
CA SER A 155 -7.63 -0.89 -11.20
C SER A 155 -7.51 0.36 -10.32
N GLY A 156 -6.62 1.26 -10.75
CA GLY A 156 -6.62 2.62 -10.25
C GLY A 156 -7.46 3.46 -11.18
N ASP A 157 -8.24 4.39 -10.61
CA ASP A 157 -8.89 5.40 -11.42
C ASP A 157 -7.80 6.17 -12.20
N ASP A 158 -7.81 6.02 -13.53
CA ASP A 158 -6.86 6.71 -14.41
C ASP A 158 -7.23 8.18 -14.60
N ASP A 159 -8.47 8.58 -14.26
CA ASP A 159 -9.01 9.93 -14.39
C ASP A 159 -8.30 10.98 -13.50
N GLY A 160 -7.33 10.56 -12.66
CA GLY A 160 -6.54 11.46 -11.81
C GLY A 160 -7.26 11.93 -10.56
N GLU A 161 -8.38 11.28 -10.21
CA GLU A 161 -9.07 11.43 -8.94
C GLU A 161 -8.51 10.46 -7.88
N LEU A 162 -8.86 10.69 -6.62
CA LEU A 162 -8.55 9.72 -5.56
C LEU A 162 -9.30 8.41 -5.83
N PRO A 163 -8.65 7.24 -5.68
CA PRO A 163 -9.29 5.96 -5.87
C PRO A 163 -10.62 5.87 -5.10
N VAL A 164 -11.67 5.36 -5.75
CA VAL A 164 -13.01 5.32 -5.16
C VAL A 164 -13.02 4.53 -3.84
N GLY A 165 -13.30 5.28 -2.76
CA GLY A 165 -13.94 4.86 -1.53
C GLY A 165 -13.52 3.52 -0.93
N SER A 166 -12.44 3.55 -0.14
CA SER A 166 -12.21 2.51 0.87
C SER A 166 -13.07 2.71 2.13
N GLY A 167 -13.82 3.81 2.24
CA GLY A 167 -14.58 4.17 3.44
C GLY A 167 -15.80 3.30 3.70
N GLY A 168 -16.12 3.11 4.98
CA GLY A 168 -17.26 2.30 5.41
C GLY A 168 -16.97 1.60 6.73
N THR A 169 -17.93 0.78 7.17
CA THR A 169 -17.79 -0.04 8.38
C THR A 169 -17.96 -1.52 8.10
N GLU A 170 -18.40 -1.94 6.92
CA GLU A 170 -18.68 -3.36 6.62
C GLU A 170 -18.11 -3.69 5.23
N GLU A 171 -18.70 -3.16 4.16
CA GLU A 171 -18.21 -3.36 2.80
C GLU A 171 -17.18 -2.27 2.44
N LEU A 172 -15.97 -2.70 2.10
CA LEU A 172 -14.83 -1.86 1.77
C LEU A 172 -14.30 -2.22 0.38
N THR A 173 -13.79 -1.23 -0.35
CA THR A 173 -13.06 -1.45 -1.60
C THR A 173 -11.63 -0.98 -1.45
N LEU A 174 -10.68 -1.85 -1.80
CA LEU A 174 -9.26 -1.53 -1.88
C LEU A 174 -8.85 -1.42 -3.35
N SER A 175 -8.96 -0.22 -3.91
CA SER A 175 -8.56 0.08 -5.30
C SER A 175 -7.11 0.56 -5.41
N ALA A 176 -6.58 0.54 -6.64
CA ALA A 176 -5.23 0.98 -6.98
C ALA A 176 -4.16 0.32 -6.10
N VAL A 177 -4.10 -1.01 -6.13
CA VAL A 177 -3.15 -1.82 -5.38
C VAL A 177 -2.46 -2.85 -6.26
N GLY A 178 -1.17 -3.12 -6.02
CA GLY A 178 -0.42 -4.14 -6.75
C GLY A 178 -0.16 -5.38 -5.90
N ALA A 179 0.20 -6.49 -6.53
CA ALA A 179 0.51 -7.72 -5.82
C ALA A 179 1.48 -7.54 -4.64
N GLY A 180 1.33 -8.38 -3.62
CA GLY A 180 2.20 -8.42 -2.44
C GLY A 180 1.44 -8.76 -1.16
N THR A 181 2.16 -8.66 -0.04
CA THR A 181 1.63 -8.96 1.29
C THR A 181 1.07 -7.70 1.94
N TYR A 182 -0.13 -7.85 2.49
CA TYR A 182 -0.90 -6.81 3.15
C TYR A 182 -1.26 -7.23 4.57
N ALA A 183 -1.65 -6.26 5.40
CA ALA A 183 -2.22 -6.51 6.70
C ALA A 183 -3.48 -5.67 6.90
N PHE A 184 -4.60 -6.33 7.22
CA PHE A 184 -5.80 -5.67 7.70
C PHE A 184 -5.77 -5.55 9.22
N ARG A 185 -6.22 -4.40 9.74
CA ARG A 185 -6.03 -4.05 11.13
C ARG A 185 -7.25 -3.31 11.67
N ALA A 186 -7.53 -3.55 12.93
CA ALA A 186 -8.48 -2.78 13.73
C ALA A 186 -7.82 -2.41 15.06
N ARG A 187 -8.38 -1.44 15.78
CA ARG A 187 -7.92 -1.11 17.13
C ARG A 187 -9.06 -0.80 18.08
N GLY A 188 -8.81 -0.96 19.36
CA GLY A 188 -9.76 -0.64 20.42
C GLY A 188 -9.12 -0.66 21.79
N TRP A 189 -9.93 -0.48 22.82
CA TRP A 189 -9.53 -0.61 24.22
C TRP A 189 -10.69 -1.20 25.01
N PHE A 190 -10.41 -1.95 26.07
CA PHE A 190 -11.46 -2.57 26.88
C PHE A 190 -12.03 -1.60 27.92
N ASP A 191 -13.28 -1.82 28.30
CA ASP A 191 -13.94 -1.05 29.36
C ASP A 191 -13.18 -1.19 30.70
N GLY A 192 -12.57 -0.11 31.16
CA GLY A 192 -11.74 -0.11 32.38
C GLY A 192 -10.32 0.41 32.11
N ASP A 193 -9.89 0.32 30.85
CA ASP A 193 -8.66 0.91 30.33
C ASP A 193 -8.92 2.28 29.70
N SER A 194 -7.84 3.00 29.39
CA SER A 194 -7.91 4.27 28.65
C SER A 194 -7.69 4.09 27.15
N HIS A 195 -8.11 5.06 26.32
CA HIS A 195 -7.75 5.05 24.89
C HIS A 195 -6.23 5.17 24.66
N GLU A 196 -5.49 5.60 25.69
CA GLU A 196 -4.02 5.63 25.70
C GLU A 196 -3.42 4.23 25.95
N GLU A 197 -4.24 3.26 26.36
CA GLU A 197 -3.91 1.84 26.59
C GLU A 197 -4.52 0.96 25.48
N SER A 198 -4.36 1.38 24.22
CA SER A 198 -5.09 0.76 23.11
C SER A 198 -4.39 -0.49 22.56
N PHE A 199 -5.21 -1.45 22.16
CA PHE A 199 -4.82 -2.67 21.48
C PHE A 199 -5.07 -2.54 19.99
N ALA A 200 -4.13 -3.03 19.19
CA ALA A 200 -4.36 -3.28 17.78
C ALA A 200 -4.51 -4.78 17.54
N PHE A 201 -5.39 -5.13 16.62
CA PHE A 201 -5.58 -6.47 16.11
C PHE A 201 -5.20 -6.46 14.64
N ALA A 202 -4.47 -7.47 14.19
CA ALA A 202 -3.94 -7.53 12.83
C ALA A 202 -4.00 -8.95 12.26
N SER A 203 -4.24 -9.02 10.95
CA SER A 203 -4.12 -10.24 10.16
C SER A 203 -3.53 -9.93 8.81
N THR A 204 -2.64 -10.81 8.36
CA THR A 204 -1.98 -10.71 7.07
C THR A 204 -2.77 -11.44 5.98
N PHE A 205 -2.67 -10.94 4.76
CA PHE A 205 -3.19 -11.59 3.55
C PHE A 205 -2.31 -11.21 2.35
N ASP A 206 -2.29 -12.07 1.34
CA ASP A 206 -1.60 -11.83 0.09
C ASP A 206 -2.60 -11.44 -1.00
N PHE A 207 -2.25 -10.41 -1.77
CA PHE A 207 -2.94 -10.07 -3.00
C PHE A 207 -2.18 -10.65 -4.20
N GLU A 208 -2.85 -11.53 -4.93
CA GLU A 208 -2.38 -12.18 -6.15
C GLU A 208 -2.86 -11.39 -7.37
N GLY A 209 -1.97 -10.58 -7.93
CA GLY A 209 -2.26 -9.75 -9.10
C GLY A 209 -0.99 -9.40 -9.87
N ASP A 210 -1.06 -8.36 -10.69
CA ASP A 210 0.15 -7.77 -11.26
C ASP A 210 0.73 -6.71 -10.31
N ARG A 211 1.98 -6.32 -10.56
CA ARG A 211 2.56 -5.14 -9.92
C ARG A 211 1.81 -3.90 -10.39
N LEU A 212 1.50 -3.01 -9.46
CA LEU A 212 0.97 -1.69 -9.79
C LEU A 212 2.06 -0.84 -10.43
N GLU A 213 1.84 -0.42 -11.67
CA GLU A 213 2.74 0.46 -12.41
C GLU A 213 2.41 1.92 -12.09
N LEU A 214 3.45 2.74 -11.88
CA LEU A 214 3.29 4.17 -11.70
C LEU A 214 3.20 4.85 -13.08
N THR A 215 2.05 5.43 -13.38
CA THR A 215 1.79 6.17 -14.63
C THR A 215 1.21 7.55 -14.30
N PRO A 216 1.45 8.57 -15.17
CA PRO A 216 0.67 9.80 -15.11
C PRO A 216 -0.81 9.49 -15.30
N SER A 217 -1.68 10.25 -14.65
CA SER A 217 -3.12 10.17 -14.84
C SER A 217 -3.57 10.83 -16.13
N ASP A 218 -4.77 10.45 -16.60
CA ASP A 218 -5.47 11.04 -17.75
C ASP A 218 -5.88 12.50 -17.53
N ALA A 219 -5.70 13.02 -16.30
CA ALA A 219 -5.84 14.45 -16.01
C ALA A 219 -4.72 15.28 -16.63
N ILE A 220 -3.58 14.70 -17.00
CA ILE A 220 -2.51 15.42 -17.68
C ILE A 220 -2.87 15.57 -19.16
N SER A 221 -3.24 16.79 -19.54
CA SER A 221 -3.72 17.10 -20.90
C SER A 221 -2.62 17.34 -21.92
N ASP A 222 -1.50 17.92 -21.49
CA ASP A 222 -0.38 18.29 -22.35
C ASP A 222 0.92 18.37 -21.54
N THR A 223 2.04 18.16 -22.21
CA THR A 223 3.38 18.33 -21.63
C THR A 223 4.30 19.03 -22.63
N GLU A 224 5.11 19.96 -22.15
CA GLU A 224 6.09 20.68 -22.94
C GLU A 224 7.37 20.96 -22.15
N TRP A 225 8.48 21.17 -22.86
CA TRP A 225 9.76 21.50 -22.25
C TRP A 225 10.02 23.01 -22.32
N GLU A 226 10.27 23.62 -21.17
CA GLU A 226 10.64 25.03 -21.02
C GLU A 226 11.95 25.16 -20.23
N ASP A 227 13.04 25.60 -20.88
CA ASP A 227 14.33 25.85 -20.22
C ASP A 227 14.77 24.73 -19.25
N ASP A 228 14.73 23.48 -19.74
CA ASP A 228 15.07 22.24 -19.02
C ASP A 228 14.06 21.80 -17.92
N VAL A 229 12.90 22.45 -17.81
CA VAL A 229 11.77 22.03 -16.96
C VAL A 229 10.69 21.37 -17.83
N LEU A 230 10.18 20.22 -17.41
CA LEU A 230 9.00 19.61 -18.02
C LEU A 230 7.74 20.25 -17.41
N VAL A 231 7.04 21.07 -18.18
CA VAL A 231 5.77 21.70 -17.79
C VAL A 231 4.63 20.78 -18.20
N ALA A 232 3.73 20.48 -17.28
CA ALA A 232 2.56 19.63 -17.47
C ALA A 232 1.28 20.38 -17.11
N HIS A 233 0.28 20.29 -17.99
CA HIS A 233 -0.99 20.99 -17.84
C HIS A 233 -2.10 20.03 -17.38
N SER A 234 -2.65 20.26 -16.20
CA SER A 234 -3.72 19.42 -15.61
C SER A 234 -5.11 19.91 -16.00
N THR A 235 -6.04 18.98 -16.24
CA THR A 235 -7.47 19.26 -16.36
C THR A 235 -8.19 19.34 -15.03
N ARG A 236 -7.50 19.09 -13.90
CA ARG A 236 -8.11 19.19 -12.57
C ARG A 236 -8.34 20.65 -12.18
N GLY A 237 -9.44 20.87 -11.44
CA GLY A 237 -9.93 22.19 -11.08
C GLY A 237 -10.87 22.80 -12.13
N ASP A 238 -11.35 24.00 -11.86
CA ASP A 238 -12.23 24.74 -12.75
C ASP A 238 -11.63 26.12 -13.07
N PRO A 239 -11.10 26.35 -14.30
CA PRO A 239 -10.55 27.65 -14.69
C PRO A 239 -11.62 28.75 -14.81
N ASP A 240 -12.91 28.39 -14.92
CA ASP A 240 -14.02 29.33 -15.03
C ASP A 240 -14.62 29.70 -13.65
N ASP A 241 -14.16 29.08 -12.55
CA ASP A 241 -14.59 29.39 -11.18
C ASP A 241 -13.64 30.39 -10.50
N ASP A 242 -14.17 31.56 -10.12
CA ASP A 242 -13.44 32.65 -9.44
C ASP A 242 -12.77 32.22 -8.11
N ASN A 243 -13.13 31.08 -7.52
CA ASN A 243 -12.53 30.55 -6.30
C ASN A 243 -11.29 29.69 -6.58
N HIS A 244 -11.15 29.17 -7.79
CA HIS A 244 -9.99 28.41 -8.23
C HIS A 244 -8.90 29.36 -8.71
N ARG A 245 -7.65 29.00 -8.43
CA ARG A 245 -6.48 29.76 -8.88
C ARG A 245 -5.50 28.80 -9.50
N LEU A 246 -4.83 29.26 -10.55
CA LEU A 246 -3.74 28.51 -11.16
C LEU A 246 -2.56 28.45 -10.18
N GLY A 247 -2.11 27.24 -9.89
CA GLY A 247 -0.94 26.97 -9.07
C GLY A 247 0.08 26.14 -9.82
N ALA A 248 1.33 26.25 -9.41
CA ALA A 248 2.40 25.35 -9.78
C ALA A 248 2.72 24.41 -8.62
N PHE A 249 2.74 23.11 -8.90
CA PHE A 249 3.25 22.04 -8.05
C PHE A 249 4.57 21.59 -8.68
N ASP A 250 5.67 22.18 -8.19
CA ASP A 250 7.01 22.03 -8.72
C ASP A 250 7.72 20.85 -8.02
N LEU A 251 8.18 19.87 -8.79
CA LEU A 251 9.05 18.77 -8.37
C LEU A 251 10.48 19.03 -8.84
N GLU A 252 11.43 18.81 -7.93
CA GLU A 252 12.88 18.79 -8.19
C GLU A 252 13.45 17.43 -7.73
N ARG A 253 14.05 16.67 -8.65
CA ARG A 253 14.83 15.45 -8.34
C ARG A 253 16.17 15.88 -7.77
N VAL A 254 16.48 15.43 -6.56
CA VAL A 254 17.65 15.85 -5.80
C VAL A 254 18.48 14.66 -5.36
N SER A 255 19.75 14.87 -5.00
CA SER A 255 20.53 13.79 -4.37
C SER A 255 20.10 13.56 -2.91
N GLU A 256 20.37 12.36 -2.38
CA GLU A 256 20.18 12.03 -0.95
C GLU A 256 20.80 13.08 -0.02
N SER A 257 21.99 13.59 -0.38
CA SER A 257 22.66 14.60 0.44
C SER A 257 21.97 15.96 0.40
N GLU A 258 21.27 16.29 -0.68
CA GLU A 258 20.58 17.56 -0.88
C GLU A 258 19.16 17.54 -0.35
N VAL A 259 18.49 16.39 -0.39
CA VAL A 259 17.15 16.24 0.17
C VAL A 259 17.14 16.54 1.66
N GLY A 260 18.23 16.29 2.41
CA GLY A 260 18.32 16.57 3.84
C GLY A 260 18.62 18.03 4.24
N THR A 261 19.01 18.91 3.30
CA THR A 261 19.71 20.18 3.66
C THR A 261 18.86 21.46 3.52
N GLY A 262 17.53 21.37 3.41
CA GLY A 262 16.68 22.56 3.25
C GLY A 262 16.32 23.31 4.54
N ASP A 263 15.77 24.52 4.38
CA ASP A 263 15.37 25.48 5.43
C ASP A 263 14.14 24.96 6.22
N GLY A 264 14.35 23.90 7.01
CA GLY A 264 13.32 23.16 7.74
C GLY A 264 13.83 22.22 8.83
N GLY A 265 15.13 21.96 8.89
CA GLY A 265 15.74 21.05 9.88
C GLY A 265 15.91 19.63 9.36
N ASP A 266 16.43 18.75 10.22
CA ASP A 266 16.79 17.34 9.96
C ASP A 266 15.59 16.42 9.67
N GLU A 267 14.54 16.92 9.02
CA GLU A 267 13.38 16.11 8.60
C GLU A 267 13.81 15.19 7.47
N ARG A 268 13.70 13.88 7.73
CA ARG A 268 13.99 12.83 6.76
C ARG A 268 12.94 12.89 5.64
N PRO A 269 13.31 12.58 4.39
CA PRO A 269 12.32 12.41 3.33
C PRO A 269 11.31 11.34 3.74
N GLU A 270 10.05 11.56 3.39
CA GLU A 270 8.99 10.57 3.54
C GLU A 270 9.14 9.50 2.46
N SER A 271 9.44 8.26 2.86
CA SER A 271 9.44 7.13 1.93
C SER A 271 8.00 6.78 1.55
N VAL A 272 7.72 6.73 0.25
CA VAL A 272 6.39 6.45 -0.29
C VAL A 272 6.42 5.26 -1.25
N ILE A 273 5.30 4.54 -1.34
CA ILE A 273 5.10 3.43 -2.29
C ILE A 273 4.08 3.80 -3.38
N THR A 274 4.03 3.03 -4.47
CA THR A 274 3.14 3.31 -5.61
C THR A 274 1.68 3.46 -5.18
N GLU A 275 1.20 2.60 -4.29
CA GLU A 275 -0.17 2.66 -3.76
C GLU A 275 -0.49 3.98 -3.04
N GLN A 276 0.50 4.55 -2.34
CA GLN A 276 0.34 5.86 -1.68
C GLN A 276 0.37 6.99 -2.70
N LEU A 277 1.19 6.89 -3.75
CA LEU A 277 1.19 7.87 -4.85
C LEU A 277 -0.17 7.92 -5.55
N PHE A 278 -0.83 6.79 -5.80
CA PHE A 278 -2.19 6.77 -6.36
C PHE A 278 -3.22 7.50 -5.47
N ARG A 279 -2.93 7.69 -4.18
CA ARG A 279 -3.77 8.46 -3.23
C ARG A 279 -3.30 9.90 -3.06
N GLN A 280 -2.31 10.32 -3.82
CA GLN A 280 -1.78 11.68 -3.87
C GLN A 280 -1.66 12.12 -5.35
N PRO A 281 -2.77 12.48 -6.02
CA PRO A 281 -2.82 12.57 -7.49
C PRO A 281 -1.74 13.47 -8.10
N ARG A 282 -1.53 14.65 -7.51
CA ARG A 282 -0.48 15.58 -7.94
C ARG A 282 0.92 14.99 -7.79
N LEU A 283 1.21 14.32 -6.68
CA LEU A 283 2.51 13.68 -6.42
C LEU A 283 2.74 12.48 -7.35
N ARG A 284 1.71 11.65 -7.59
CA ARG A 284 1.72 10.60 -8.62
C ARG A 284 2.16 11.16 -9.95
N ASP A 285 1.48 12.20 -10.44
CA ASP A 285 1.71 12.73 -11.78
C ASP A 285 3.13 13.28 -11.94
N VAL A 286 3.61 14.12 -11.02
CA VAL A 286 4.95 14.71 -11.17
C VAL A 286 6.07 13.68 -11.08
N ILE A 287 5.96 12.67 -10.20
CA ILE A 287 6.96 11.60 -10.10
C ILE A 287 6.89 10.70 -11.34
N ALA A 288 5.69 10.33 -11.77
CA ALA A 288 5.51 9.51 -12.97
C ALA A 288 6.07 10.20 -14.22
N LEU A 289 5.79 11.49 -14.40
CA LEU A 289 6.30 12.30 -15.50
C LEU A 289 7.82 12.46 -15.47
N SER A 290 8.40 12.66 -14.27
CA SER A 290 9.84 12.71 -14.07
C SER A 290 10.51 11.42 -14.53
N ILE A 291 9.97 10.26 -14.13
CA ILE A 291 10.49 8.94 -14.51
C ILE A 291 10.32 8.68 -16.01
N GLU A 292 9.13 8.93 -16.55
CA GLU A 292 8.82 8.67 -17.96
C GLU A 292 9.70 9.49 -18.92
N ASN A 293 10.00 10.74 -18.55
CA ASN A 293 10.71 11.68 -19.41
C ASN A 293 12.18 11.89 -19.02
N ASP A 294 12.66 11.22 -17.96
CA ASP A 294 13.96 11.48 -17.32
C ASP A 294 14.18 12.97 -17.01
N ALA A 295 13.15 13.62 -16.47
CA ALA A 295 13.15 15.03 -16.12
C ALA A 295 13.57 15.23 -14.65
N ASP A 296 14.60 16.06 -14.44
CA ASP A 296 15.02 16.48 -13.10
C ASP A 296 14.01 17.46 -12.48
N ASP A 297 13.42 18.34 -13.29
CA ASP A 297 12.44 19.33 -12.86
C ASP A 297 11.10 19.12 -13.59
N VAL A 298 10.01 18.99 -12.84
CA VAL A 298 8.66 18.90 -13.38
C VAL A 298 7.78 19.98 -12.75
N ARG A 299 7.12 20.79 -13.55
CA ARG A 299 6.11 21.76 -13.10
C ARG A 299 4.73 21.27 -13.52
N LEU A 300 3.90 20.92 -12.55
CA LEU A 300 2.48 20.68 -12.79
C LEU A 300 1.69 21.97 -12.58
N GLU A 301 1.05 22.46 -13.64
CA GLU A 301 0.13 23.61 -13.59
C GLU A 301 -1.31 23.12 -13.45
N GLU A 302 -1.99 23.54 -12.38
CA GLU A 302 -3.31 23.03 -12.01
C GLU A 302 -4.15 24.09 -11.28
N TYR A 303 -5.47 24.10 -11.52
CA TYR A 303 -6.40 24.99 -10.82
C TYR A 303 -6.88 24.36 -9.51
N ASP A 304 -6.81 25.10 -8.39
CA ASP A 304 -7.26 24.58 -7.09
C ASP A 304 -7.90 25.69 -6.22
N ALA A 305 -8.96 25.34 -5.48
CA ALA A 305 -9.70 26.26 -4.61
C ALA A 305 -9.15 26.35 -3.17
N THR A 306 -8.22 25.48 -2.79
CA THR A 306 -7.67 25.35 -1.44
C THR A 306 -6.79 26.53 -1.07
N ARG A 307 -6.83 26.96 0.20
CA ARG A 307 -5.96 28.02 0.74
C ARG A 307 -5.17 27.51 1.95
N PRO A 308 -3.82 27.55 1.93
CA PRO A 308 -2.93 27.94 0.82
C PRO A 308 -3.09 27.01 -0.41
N ILE A 309 -2.57 27.41 -1.58
CA ILE A 309 -2.74 26.65 -2.84
C ILE A 309 -2.32 25.19 -2.63
N PHE A 310 -3.15 24.26 -3.10
CA PHE A 310 -3.01 22.80 -2.92
C PHE A 310 -3.04 22.28 -1.46
N GLY A 311 -3.12 23.14 -0.43
CA GLY A 311 -3.13 22.75 0.98
C GLY A 311 -1.88 23.16 1.76
N ALA A 312 -1.95 23.10 3.09
CA ALA A 312 -0.85 23.52 3.98
C ALA A 312 0.28 22.48 4.11
N GLN A 313 0.08 21.27 3.58
CA GLN A 313 0.98 20.12 3.69
C GLN A 313 1.48 19.65 2.31
N SER A 314 1.41 20.53 1.30
CA SER A 314 1.66 20.17 -0.10
C SER A 314 3.14 20.24 -0.47
N ASP A 315 3.89 21.09 0.23
CA ASP A 315 5.35 21.10 0.16
C ASP A 315 5.91 19.91 0.97
N GLY A 316 6.97 19.28 0.47
CA GLY A 316 7.49 18.07 1.11
C GLY A 316 8.77 17.54 0.48
N ARG A 317 9.28 16.47 1.09
CA ARG A 317 10.45 15.74 0.63
C ARG A 317 10.09 14.26 0.63
N TYR A 318 10.31 13.61 -0.50
CA TYR A 318 9.88 12.24 -0.70
C TYR A 318 11.03 11.37 -1.19
N GLU A 319 11.02 10.12 -0.78
CA GLU A 319 11.82 9.05 -1.36
C GLU A 319 10.89 8.07 -2.06
N PHE A 320 11.17 7.77 -3.33
CA PHE A 320 10.46 6.74 -4.08
C PHE A 320 11.47 5.90 -4.85
N GLN A 321 11.49 4.59 -4.56
CA GLN A 321 12.39 3.62 -5.21
C GLN A 321 13.88 4.02 -5.17
N GLY A 322 14.33 4.65 -4.07
CA GLY A 322 15.71 5.10 -3.87
C GLY A 322 16.07 6.43 -4.55
N GLU A 323 15.13 7.06 -5.26
CA GLU A 323 15.27 8.42 -5.78
C GLU A 323 14.61 9.42 -4.84
N TYR A 324 15.16 10.65 -4.78
CA TYR A 324 14.73 11.67 -3.83
C TYR A 324 14.16 12.89 -4.54
N TYR A 325 13.04 13.38 -4.03
CA TYR A 325 12.28 14.46 -4.63
C TYR A 325 11.99 15.55 -3.61
N ARG A 326 12.03 16.81 -4.04
CA ARG A 326 11.56 17.96 -3.30
C ARG A 326 10.35 18.54 -4.02
N ILE A 327 9.29 18.77 -3.27
CA ILE A 327 8.08 19.44 -3.76
C ILE A 327 8.00 20.84 -3.18
N SER A 328 7.66 21.79 -4.03
CA SER A 328 7.27 23.14 -3.63
C SER A 328 6.04 23.61 -4.39
N THR A 329 5.21 24.40 -3.73
CA THR A 329 3.95 24.90 -4.29
C THR A 329 3.89 26.42 -4.29
N ARG A 330 3.28 26.99 -5.33
CA ARG A 330 3.08 28.45 -5.43
C ARG A 330 1.90 28.78 -6.33
N GLU A 331 1.25 29.90 -6.04
CA GLU A 331 0.25 30.48 -6.96
C GLU A 331 0.97 31.09 -8.17
N LEU A 332 0.41 30.90 -9.36
CA LEU A 332 0.85 31.57 -10.58
C LEU A 332 0.04 32.87 -10.74
N GLU A 333 0.72 33.96 -11.05
CA GLU A 333 0.06 35.19 -11.47
C GLU A 333 -0.31 35.06 -12.96
N GLU A 334 -1.58 35.28 -13.30
CA GLU A 334 -2.03 35.41 -14.70
C GLU A 334 -1.47 36.65 -15.42
#